data_AF-A0A1A8HKU0-F1
#
_entry.id   AF-A0A1A8HKU0-F1
#
_cell.length_a   1.000
_cell.length_b   1.000
_cell.length_c   1.000
_cell.angle_alpha   90.00
_cell.angle_beta   90.00
_cell.angle_gamma   90.00
#
_symmetry.space_group_name_H-M   'P 1'
#
loop_
_entity.id
_entity.type
_entity.pdbx_description
1 polymer ?
#
loop_
_entity_poly.entity_id
_entity_poly.type
_entity_poly.pdbx_seq_one_letter_code
_entity_poly.pdbx_strand_id
1 'polypeptide(L)'
;MLNVAHQRFTAAKMLCHVTRPDSVVMEVEVDAKANGEDCLNKVCRKLGIIEADYFGLQFTGSKGESLWLNLRNRICQQMDNVTPCRLRLRVKFFVEPHLILQEQTRHLFFMHVKEDLHHGHLHMGSEQAEELSALLAQAEFGDYNQNTARYWYSDLCGEEPSADTVNSIVSRHKALEESSQASVEYQALQLVSSLEHYGVEWHWAR
;
A
#
# COMPACT_ATOMS: atom_id res chain seq x y z
N MET A 1 -15.50 -28.88 49.56
CA MET A 1 -14.57 -28.70 48.42
C MET A 1 -15.03 -27.49 47.63
N LEU A 2 -14.28 -26.39 47.72
CA LEU A 2 -14.57 -25.13 47.03
C LEU A 2 -14.28 -25.30 45.53
N ASN A 3 -15.31 -25.16 44.71
CA ASN A 3 -15.17 -25.10 43.26
C ASN A 3 -14.82 -23.64 42.90
N VAL A 4 -13.52 -23.34 42.84
CA VAL A 4 -13.04 -22.04 42.34
C VAL A 4 -13.16 -22.07 40.82
N ALA A 5 -14.30 -21.58 40.32
CA ALA A 5 -14.46 -21.29 38.91
C ALA A 5 -13.32 -20.34 38.48
N HIS A 6 -12.43 -20.84 37.63
CA HIS A 6 -11.50 -20.01 36.87
C HIS A 6 -12.34 -19.11 35.95
N GLN A 7 -12.70 -17.94 36.48
CA GLN A 7 -13.26 -16.86 35.71
C GLN A 7 -12.14 -16.41 34.75
N ARG A 8 -12.15 -16.95 33.53
CA ARG A 8 -11.32 -16.45 32.44
C ARG A 8 -11.67 -14.97 32.29
N PHE A 9 -10.80 -14.09 32.78
CA PHE A 9 -10.86 -12.67 32.47
C PHE A 9 -10.66 -12.55 30.97
N THR A 10 -11.75 -12.48 30.21
CA THR A 10 -11.70 -12.05 28.81
C THR A 10 -11.29 -10.59 28.85
N ALA A 11 -10.03 -10.32 28.55
CA ALA A 11 -9.55 -8.96 28.43
C ALA A 11 -10.43 -8.21 27.41
N ALA A 12 -10.87 -7.01 27.78
CA ALA A 12 -11.73 -6.20 26.94
C ALA A 12 -11.12 -6.08 25.54
N LYS A 13 -11.95 -6.20 24.51
CA LYS A 13 -11.51 -6.19 23.10
C LYS A 13 -11.82 -4.85 22.48
N MET A 14 -11.03 -4.49 21.48
CA MET A 14 -11.18 -3.30 20.66
C MET A 14 -11.13 -3.73 19.19
N LEU A 15 -12.02 -3.14 18.38
CA LEU A 15 -12.11 -3.39 16.95
C LEU A 15 -11.41 -2.28 16.17
N CYS A 16 -10.44 -2.68 15.35
CA CYS A 16 -9.74 -1.81 14.42
C CYS A 16 -10.19 -2.11 12.98
N HIS A 17 -10.61 -1.08 12.25
CA HIS A 17 -10.82 -1.12 10.81
C HIS A 17 -9.54 -0.66 10.12
N VAL A 18 -8.82 -1.60 9.52
CA VAL A 18 -7.55 -1.34 8.85
C VAL A 18 -7.78 -1.36 7.33
N THR A 19 -7.70 -0.20 6.69
CA THR A 19 -7.73 -0.11 5.23
C THR A 19 -6.37 -0.54 4.68
N ARG A 20 -6.39 -1.50 3.78
CA ARG A 20 -5.23 -2.00 3.05
C ARG A 20 -4.92 -1.09 1.84
N PRO A 21 -3.72 -1.20 1.24
CA PRO A 21 -3.36 -0.45 0.02
C PRO A 21 -4.29 -0.70 -1.19
N ASP A 22 -5.00 -1.83 -1.25
CA ASP A 22 -6.02 -2.13 -2.28
C ASP A 22 -7.41 -1.58 -1.92
N SER A 23 -7.50 -0.63 -0.98
CA SER A 23 -8.74 -0.02 -0.47
C SER A 23 -9.69 -0.98 0.26
N VAL A 24 -9.35 -2.26 0.41
CA VAL A 24 -10.14 -3.22 1.18
C VAL A 24 -9.99 -2.94 2.68
N VAL A 25 -11.12 -2.85 3.39
CA VAL A 25 -11.14 -2.67 4.84
C VAL A 25 -11.14 -4.03 5.52
N MET A 26 -10.18 -4.26 6.40
CA MET A 26 -10.07 -5.44 7.22
C MET A 26 -10.40 -5.15 8.69
N GLU A 27 -11.24 -5.99 9.28
CA GLU A 27 -11.53 -5.96 10.71
C GLU A 27 -10.47 -6.75 11.50
N VAL A 28 -9.88 -6.08 12.48
CA VAL A 28 -8.84 -6.62 13.35
C VAL A 28 -9.21 -6.39 14.80
N GLU A 29 -9.52 -7.48 15.51
CA GLU A 29 -9.77 -7.43 16.94
C GLU A 29 -8.46 -7.51 17.72
N VAL A 30 -8.21 -6.52 18.59
CA VAL A 30 -7.05 -6.44 19.49
C VAL A 30 -7.51 -6.35 20.95
N ASP A 31 -6.56 -6.55 21.87
CA ASP A 31 -6.80 -6.27 23.28
C ASP A 31 -6.99 -4.75 23.47
N ALA A 32 -7.86 -4.34 24.38
CA ALA A 32 -8.08 -2.93 24.71
C ALA A 32 -6.79 -2.24 25.23
N LYS A 33 -5.83 -3.01 25.76
CA LYS A 33 -4.51 -2.53 26.20
C LYS A 33 -3.40 -2.78 25.18
N ALA A 34 -3.73 -3.27 23.98
CA ALA A 34 -2.75 -3.55 22.93
C ALA A 34 -1.97 -2.29 22.52
N ASN A 35 -0.70 -2.48 22.17
CA ASN A 35 0.11 -1.45 21.53
C ASN A 35 -0.10 -1.48 19.99
N GLY A 36 0.48 -0.50 19.29
CA GLY A 36 0.37 -0.45 17.83
C GLY A 36 1.02 -1.66 17.14
N GLU A 37 2.11 -2.18 17.70
CA GLU A 37 2.82 -3.36 17.19
C GLU A 37 1.93 -4.62 17.19
N ASP A 38 1.17 -4.85 18.26
CA ASP A 38 0.22 -5.96 18.37
C ASP A 38 -0.82 -5.92 17.23
N CYS A 39 -1.30 -4.73 16.88
CA CYS A 39 -2.24 -4.54 15.78
C CYS A 39 -1.56 -4.81 14.43
N LEU A 40 -0.40 -4.20 14.19
CA LEU A 40 0.37 -4.39 12.95
C LEU A 40 0.72 -5.86 12.73
N ASN A 41 1.21 -6.56 13.76
CA ASN A 41 1.53 -7.98 13.68
C ASN A 41 0.31 -8.84 13.34
N LYS A 42 -0.88 -8.52 13.87
CA LYS A 42 -2.11 -9.22 13.48
C LYS A 42 -2.52 -8.93 12.03
N VAL A 43 -2.38 -7.69 11.57
CA VAL A 43 -2.62 -7.30 10.19
C VAL A 43 -1.68 -8.08 9.26
N CYS A 44 -0.38 -8.03 9.52
CA CYS A 44 0.65 -8.73 8.75
C CYS A 44 0.41 -10.25 8.73
N ARG A 45 0.10 -10.86 9.88
CA ARG A 45 -0.25 -12.29 9.94
C ARG A 45 -1.47 -12.64 9.08
N LYS A 46 -2.53 -11.83 9.09
CA LYS A 46 -3.72 -12.05 8.26
C LYS A 46 -3.43 -11.93 6.76
N LEU A 47 -2.48 -11.07 6.39
CA LEU A 47 -2.05 -10.85 5.02
C LEU A 47 -0.89 -11.75 4.60
N GLY A 48 -0.38 -12.62 5.49
CA GLY A 48 0.77 -13.48 5.21
C GLY A 48 2.11 -12.74 5.07
N ILE A 49 2.25 -11.54 5.63
CA ILE A 49 3.48 -10.73 5.57
C ILE A 49 4.46 -11.18 6.67
N ILE A 50 5.68 -11.55 6.28
CA ILE A 50 6.79 -11.82 7.22
C ILE A 50 7.65 -10.57 7.43
N GLU A 51 7.90 -9.79 6.37
CA GLU A 51 8.73 -8.57 6.38
C GLU A 51 7.94 -7.34 6.91
N ALA A 52 7.37 -7.47 8.11
CA ALA A 52 6.49 -6.47 8.70
C ALA A 52 7.20 -5.13 9.00
N ASP A 53 8.52 -5.15 9.15
CA ASP A 53 9.34 -3.98 9.53
C ASP A 53 9.27 -2.84 8.51
N TYR A 54 8.90 -3.11 7.26
CA TYR A 54 8.71 -2.07 6.24
C TYR A 54 7.40 -1.30 6.36
N PHE A 55 6.44 -1.82 7.13
CA PHE A 55 5.10 -1.28 7.21
C PHE A 55 4.85 -0.51 8.50
N GLY A 56 3.83 0.35 8.46
CA GLY A 56 3.27 0.99 9.63
C GLY A 56 1.77 1.17 9.49
N LEU A 57 1.17 1.70 10.56
CA LEU A 57 -0.23 2.05 10.60
C LEU A 57 -0.34 3.58 10.67
N GLN A 58 -1.10 4.17 9.75
CA GLN A 58 -1.46 5.59 9.80
C GLN A 58 -2.89 5.77 10.30
N PHE A 59 -3.17 6.89 10.93
CA PHE A 59 -4.52 7.33 11.29
C PHE A 59 -4.68 8.83 11.00
N THR A 60 -5.91 9.27 10.87
CA THR A 60 -6.21 10.69 10.68
C THR A 60 -6.36 11.38 12.05
N GLY A 61 -5.54 12.38 12.31
CA GLY A 61 -5.58 13.20 13.52
C GLY A 61 -6.79 14.12 13.58
N SER A 62 -6.95 14.82 14.69
CA SER A 62 -8.12 15.70 14.94
C SER A 62 -8.17 16.93 14.03
N LYS A 63 -7.06 17.31 13.39
CA LYS A 63 -6.99 18.41 12.43
C LYS A 63 -7.00 17.92 10.97
N GLY A 64 -7.24 16.63 10.75
CA GLY A 64 -7.24 16.01 9.42
C GLY A 64 -5.86 15.61 8.91
N GLU A 65 -4.82 15.73 9.73
CA GLU A 65 -3.45 15.35 9.39
C GLU A 65 -3.26 13.82 9.39
N SER A 66 -2.41 13.30 8.50
CA SER A 66 -2.04 11.88 8.54
C SER A 66 -0.92 11.67 9.56
N LEU A 67 -1.14 10.80 10.55
CA LEU A 67 -0.18 10.52 11.62
C LEU A 67 0.17 9.04 11.65
N TRP A 68 1.45 8.74 11.86
CA TRP A 68 1.91 7.38 12.13
C TRP A 68 1.59 6.97 13.56
N LEU A 69 0.99 5.79 13.72
CA LEU A 69 0.80 5.15 15.00
C LEU A 69 2.16 4.74 15.58
N ASN A 70 2.44 5.15 16.82
CA ASN A 70 3.60 4.66 17.54
C ASN A 70 3.35 3.22 17.99
N LEU A 71 4.12 2.30 17.41
CA LEU A 71 3.96 0.86 17.64
C LEU A 71 4.25 0.44 19.09
N ARG A 72 5.05 1.22 19.84
CA ARG A 72 5.40 0.91 21.24
C ARG A 72 4.34 1.38 22.24
N ASN A 73 3.51 2.34 21.86
CA ASN A 73 2.51 2.94 22.74
C ASN A 73 1.14 2.25 22.56
N ARG A 74 0.28 2.36 23.58
CA ARG A 74 -1.10 1.83 23.50
C ARG A 74 -1.89 2.58 22.44
N ILE A 75 -2.72 1.88 21.68
CA ILE A 75 -3.53 2.48 20.62
C ILE A 75 -4.52 3.49 21.21
N CYS A 76 -5.18 3.11 22.30
CA CYS A 76 -6.19 3.93 22.98
C CYS A 76 -5.65 5.24 23.59
N GLN A 77 -4.34 5.40 23.71
CA GLN A 77 -3.70 6.62 24.23
C GLN A 77 -3.28 7.58 23.12
N GLN A 78 -3.35 7.16 21.85
CA GLN A 78 -2.86 7.92 20.71
C GLN A 78 -3.97 8.51 19.84
N MET A 79 -5.20 8.01 20.02
CA MET A 79 -6.35 8.38 19.20
C MET A 79 -7.48 8.86 20.11
N ASP A 80 -7.99 10.06 19.84
CA ASP A 80 -9.05 10.69 20.65
C ASP A 80 -10.42 10.01 20.44
N ASN A 81 -10.63 9.32 19.31
CA ASN A 81 -11.87 8.60 18.97
C ASN A 81 -11.56 7.15 18.54
N VAL A 82 -11.70 6.23 19.50
CA VAL A 82 -11.19 4.85 19.38
C VAL A 82 -12.20 3.87 18.75
N THR A 83 -13.44 4.29 18.47
CA THR A 83 -14.49 3.34 18.04
C THR A 83 -15.34 3.84 16.86
N PRO A 84 -15.28 3.19 15.69
CA PRO A 84 -14.29 2.18 15.31
C PRO A 84 -12.91 2.83 15.10
N CYS A 85 -11.84 2.18 15.58
CA CYS A 85 -10.47 2.63 15.39
C CYS A 85 -10.12 2.48 13.90
N ARG A 86 -9.99 3.60 13.17
CA ARG A 86 -9.70 3.59 11.72
C ARG A 86 -8.22 3.78 11.50
N LEU A 87 -7.58 2.78 10.90
CA LEU A 87 -6.16 2.76 10.60
C LEU A 87 -5.97 2.46 9.11
N ARG A 88 -4.82 2.86 8.56
CA ARG A 88 -4.40 2.52 7.19
C ARG A 88 -3.06 1.80 7.25
N LEU A 89 -2.96 0.62 6.64
CA LEU A 89 -1.69 -0.07 6.45
C LEU A 89 -0.94 0.61 5.31
N ARG A 90 0.27 1.11 5.60
CA ARG A 90 1.08 1.87 4.65
C ARG A 90 2.53 1.39 4.71
N VAL A 91 3.25 1.44 3.59
CA VAL A 91 4.71 1.30 3.57
C VAL A 91 5.28 2.52 4.28
N LYS A 92 6.15 2.28 5.26
CA LYS A 92 6.81 3.31 6.07
C LYS A 92 8.28 3.46 5.71
N PHE A 93 8.94 2.36 5.39
CA PHE A 93 10.34 2.35 5.01
C PHE A 93 10.46 1.76 3.62
N PHE A 94 10.70 2.64 2.65
CA PHE A 94 10.94 2.24 1.28
C PHE A 94 12.37 1.73 1.12
N VAL A 95 12.51 0.65 0.36
CA VAL A 95 13.78 -0.02 0.07
C VAL A 95 13.79 -0.40 -1.41
N GLU A 96 14.98 -0.69 -1.95
CA GLU A 96 15.08 -1.17 -3.32
C GLU A 96 14.32 -2.50 -3.49
N PRO A 97 13.56 -2.70 -4.59
CA PRO A 97 12.66 -3.85 -4.74
C PRO A 97 13.34 -5.21 -4.63
N HIS A 98 14.62 -5.30 -4.98
CA HIS A 98 15.41 -6.53 -4.92
C HIS A 98 15.79 -6.94 -3.48
N LEU A 99 15.68 -6.02 -2.50
CA LEU A 99 15.88 -6.30 -1.08
C LEU A 99 14.62 -6.90 -0.42
N ILE A 100 13.46 -6.80 -1.09
CA ILE A 100 12.20 -7.36 -0.63
C ILE A 100 12.13 -8.80 -1.09
N LEU A 101 12.19 -9.74 -0.15
CA LEU A 101 12.32 -11.16 -0.47
C LEU A 101 10.96 -11.80 -0.77
N GLN A 102 9.91 -11.39 -0.05
CA GLN A 102 8.59 -12.00 -0.15
C GLN A 102 7.74 -11.35 -1.24
N GLU A 103 7.17 -12.17 -2.13
CA GLU A 103 6.29 -11.70 -3.22
C GLU A 103 5.08 -10.90 -2.71
N GLN A 104 4.42 -11.38 -1.65
CA GLN A 104 3.29 -10.66 -1.06
C GLN A 104 3.69 -9.29 -0.47
N THR A 105 4.93 -9.13 0.00
CA THR A 105 5.45 -7.81 0.42
C THR A 105 5.61 -6.90 -0.78
N ARG A 106 6.21 -7.40 -1.88
CA ARG A 106 6.33 -6.66 -3.14
C ARG A 106 4.97 -6.25 -3.69
N HIS A 107 3.98 -7.14 -3.67
CA HIS A 107 2.63 -6.81 -4.09
C HIS A 107 2.04 -5.62 -3.31
N LEU A 108 2.21 -5.60 -1.98
CA LEU A 108 1.72 -4.48 -1.16
C LEU A 108 2.50 -3.18 -1.37
N PHE A 109 3.81 -3.27 -1.63
CA PHE A 109 4.60 -2.12 -2.08
C PHE A 109 4.08 -1.58 -3.41
N PHE A 110 3.81 -2.45 -4.38
CA PHE A 110 3.24 -2.07 -5.67
C PHE A 110 1.89 -1.38 -5.51
N MET A 111 0.99 -1.95 -4.71
CA MET A 111 -0.32 -1.34 -4.45
C MET A 111 -0.22 0.03 -3.77
N HIS A 112 0.72 0.20 -2.85
CA HIS A 112 0.99 1.50 -2.23
C HIS A 112 1.51 2.53 -3.23
N VAL A 113 2.50 2.13 -4.05
CA VAL A 113 3.04 2.98 -5.11
C VAL A 113 1.95 3.36 -6.11
N LYS A 114 1.08 2.42 -6.49
CA LYS A 114 -0.07 2.69 -7.37
C LYS A 114 -0.98 3.76 -6.77
N GLU A 115 -1.26 3.69 -5.47
CA GLU A 115 -2.02 4.72 -4.75
C GLU A 115 -1.31 6.09 -4.80
N ASP A 116 -0.01 6.15 -4.55
CA ASP A 116 0.75 7.42 -4.56
C ASP A 116 0.87 8.04 -5.96
N LEU A 117 0.95 7.21 -7.01
CA LEU A 117 0.91 7.66 -8.41
C LEU A 117 -0.42 8.36 -8.74
N HIS A 118 -1.55 7.81 -8.27
CA HIS A 118 -2.87 8.43 -8.48
C HIS A 118 -3.03 9.76 -7.74
N HIS A 119 -2.28 9.98 -6.66
CA HIS A 119 -2.26 11.25 -5.94
C HIS A 119 -1.25 12.26 -6.51
N GLY A 120 -0.50 11.90 -7.56
CA GLY A 120 0.46 12.77 -8.21
C GLY A 120 1.72 13.04 -7.39
N HIS A 121 2.10 12.13 -6.48
CA HIS A 121 3.26 12.32 -5.60
C HIS A 121 4.61 12.04 -6.28
N LEU A 122 4.60 11.37 -7.43
CA LEU A 122 5.81 10.98 -8.16
C LEU A 122 5.81 11.66 -9.53
N HIS A 123 6.91 12.34 -9.84
CA HIS A 123 7.14 12.93 -11.15
C HIS A 123 8.06 12.03 -11.97
N MET A 124 7.77 11.87 -13.25
CA MET A 124 8.55 11.04 -14.17
C MET A 124 8.54 11.60 -15.59
N GLY A 125 9.55 11.21 -16.38
CA GLY A 125 9.61 11.57 -17.79
C GLY A 125 8.61 10.78 -18.65
N SER A 126 8.35 11.28 -19.86
CA SER A 126 7.40 10.68 -20.81
C SER A 126 7.70 9.21 -21.10
N GLU A 127 8.96 8.84 -21.38
CA GLU A 127 9.34 7.45 -21.65
C GLU A 127 9.06 6.51 -20.45
N GLN A 128 9.35 6.97 -19.24
CA GLN A 128 9.09 6.22 -18.01
C GLN A 128 7.58 6.05 -17.77
N ALA A 129 6.79 7.08 -18.06
CA ALA A 129 5.33 7.01 -17.96
C ALA A 129 4.71 6.09 -19.01
N GLU A 130 5.26 6.02 -20.23
CA GLU A 130 4.82 5.05 -21.24
C GLU A 130 5.06 3.61 -20.76
N GLU A 131 6.25 3.34 -20.21
CA GLU A 131 6.59 2.04 -19.64
C GLU A 131 5.69 1.65 -18.48
N LEU A 132 5.55 2.56 -17.51
CA LEU A 132 4.79 2.33 -16.30
C LEU A 132 3.31 2.16 -16.64
N SER A 133 2.78 2.92 -17.61
CA SER A 133 1.41 2.75 -18.09
C SER A 133 1.15 1.35 -18.65
N ALA A 134 2.09 0.79 -19.42
CA ALA A 134 1.97 -0.56 -19.95
C ALA A 134 2.04 -1.62 -18.83
N LEU A 135 2.96 -1.46 -17.87
CA LEU A 135 3.08 -2.35 -16.71
C LEU A 135 1.83 -2.31 -15.82
N LEU A 136 1.28 -1.12 -15.55
CA LEU A 136 0.03 -0.96 -14.78
C LEU A 136 -1.15 -1.60 -15.51
N ALA A 137 -1.26 -1.44 -16.82
CA ALA A 137 -2.31 -2.09 -17.61
C ALA A 137 -2.20 -3.62 -17.59
N GLN A 138 -0.99 -4.17 -17.72
CA GLN A 138 -0.76 -5.62 -17.60
C GLN A 138 -1.09 -6.12 -16.19
N ALA A 139 -0.75 -5.36 -15.14
CA ALA A 139 -1.05 -5.73 -13.76
C ALA A 139 -2.56 -5.70 -13.44
N GLU A 140 -3.31 -4.76 -14.01
CA GLU A 140 -4.75 -4.60 -13.73
C GLU A 140 -5.63 -5.47 -14.64
N PHE A 141 -5.29 -5.61 -15.91
CA PHE A 141 -6.15 -6.24 -16.92
C PHE A 141 -5.58 -7.53 -17.53
N GLY A 142 -4.31 -7.86 -17.26
CA GLY A 142 -3.60 -8.94 -17.93
C GLY A 142 -3.23 -8.58 -19.37
N ASP A 143 -3.11 -9.61 -20.21
CA ASP A 143 -2.68 -9.50 -21.60
C ASP A 143 -3.51 -8.49 -22.41
N TYR A 144 -2.87 -7.86 -23.39
CA TYR A 144 -3.47 -6.80 -24.18
C TYR A 144 -4.79 -7.23 -24.84
N ASN A 145 -5.83 -6.41 -24.62
CA ASN A 145 -7.10 -6.53 -25.31
C ASN A 145 -7.66 -5.14 -25.60
N GLN A 146 -7.95 -4.87 -26.87
CA GLN A 146 -8.40 -3.56 -27.35
C GLN A 146 -9.68 -3.05 -26.65
N ASN A 147 -10.52 -3.95 -26.14
CA ASN A 147 -11.80 -3.62 -25.54
C ASN A 147 -11.70 -3.29 -24.04
N THR A 148 -10.65 -3.77 -23.36
CA THR A 148 -10.47 -3.63 -21.91
C THR A 148 -9.27 -2.76 -21.55
N ALA A 149 -8.31 -2.60 -22.46
CA ALA A 149 -7.10 -1.83 -22.21
C ALA A 149 -7.42 -0.37 -21.85
N ARG A 150 -6.89 0.06 -20.70
CA ARG A 150 -6.88 1.44 -20.25
C ARG A 150 -5.47 1.77 -19.78
N TYR A 151 -5.07 3.02 -19.99
CA TYR A 151 -3.72 3.50 -19.70
C TYR A 151 -3.80 4.76 -18.85
N TRP A 152 -2.83 4.92 -17.95
CA TRP A 152 -2.78 5.99 -16.96
C TRP A 152 -1.75 7.07 -17.32
N TYR A 153 -1.37 7.19 -18.59
CA TYR A 153 -0.31 8.11 -19.01
C TYR A 153 -0.60 9.56 -18.59
N SER A 154 -1.83 10.03 -18.79
CA SER A 154 -2.25 11.38 -18.41
C SER A 154 -2.13 11.63 -16.91
N ASP A 155 -2.44 10.62 -16.08
CA ASP A 155 -2.32 10.71 -14.62
C ASP A 155 -0.86 10.74 -14.17
N LEU A 156 0.03 10.06 -14.90
CA LEU A 156 1.47 9.97 -14.60
C LEU A 156 2.26 11.20 -15.05
N CYS A 157 1.92 11.79 -16.19
CA CYS A 157 2.64 12.92 -16.77
C CYS A 157 1.91 14.27 -16.65
N GLY A 158 0.61 14.27 -16.36
CA GLY A 158 -0.22 15.49 -16.40
C GLY A 158 -0.49 16.04 -17.80
N GLU A 159 -0.16 15.27 -18.85
CA GLU A 159 -0.31 15.64 -20.26
C GLU A 159 -1.08 14.56 -21.02
N GLU A 160 -1.96 14.97 -21.94
CA GLU A 160 -2.68 14.03 -22.80
C GLU A 160 -1.72 13.33 -23.77
N PRO A 161 -1.80 12.00 -23.92
CA PRO A 161 -0.91 11.27 -24.79
C PRO A 161 -1.19 11.59 -26.27
N SER A 162 -0.12 11.77 -27.04
CA SER A 162 -0.22 11.83 -28.50
C SER A 162 -0.61 10.47 -29.08
N ALA A 163 -1.04 10.43 -30.35
CA ALA A 163 -1.32 9.16 -31.02
C ALA A 163 -0.09 8.23 -31.05
N ASP A 164 1.12 8.78 -31.20
CA ASP A 164 2.36 8.02 -31.20
C ASP A 164 2.68 7.44 -29.82
N THR A 165 2.45 8.23 -28.76
CA THR A 165 2.56 7.79 -27.35
C THR A 165 1.62 6.64 -27.06
N VAL A 166 0.35 6.74 -27.46
CA VAL A 166 -0.63 5.65 -27.29
C VAL A 166 -0.17 4.38 -28.02
N ASN A 167 0.31 4.51 -29.27
CA ASN A 167 0.82 3.37 -30.03
C ASN A 167 2.05 2.72 -29.36
N SER A 168 2.95 3.54 -28.80
CA SER A 168 4.11 3.07 -28.03
C SER A 168 3.68 2.28 -26.79
N ILE A 169 2.75 2.81 -25.99
CA ILE A 169 2.23 2.14 -24.79
C ILE A 169 1.58 0.81 -25.16
N VAL A 170 0.74 0.77 -26.21
CA VAL A 170 0.10 -0.45 -26.70
C VAL A 170 1.15 -1.48 -27.15
N SER A 171 2.19 -1.04 -27.86
CA SER A 171 3.28 -1.93 -28.28
C SER A 171 4.02 -2.52 -27.10
N ARG A 172 4.29 -1.72 -26.06
CA ARG A 172 4.91 -2.15 -24.81
C ARG A 172 4.02 -3.14 -24.05
N HIS A 173 2.71 -2.88 -23.96
CA HIS A 173 1.75 -3.78 -23.30
C HIS A 173 1.67 -5.14 -24.00
N LYS A 174 1.63 -5.18 -25.34
CA LYS A 174 1.71 -6.44 -26.10
C LYS A 174 3.00 -7.22 -25.88
N ALA A 175 4.12 -6.52 -25.66
CA ALA A 175 5.40 -7.18 -25.36
C ALA A 175 5.42 -7.84 -23.97
N LEU A 176 4.45 -7.54 -23.11
CA LEU A 176 4.29 -8.15 -21.78
C LEU A 176 3.35 -9.37 -21.79
N GLU A 177 2.83 -9.80 -22.95
CA GLU A 177 1.97 -10.99 -23.05
C GLU A 177 2.60 -12.20 -22.34
N GLU A 178 1.77 -12.97 -21.63
CA GLU A 178 2.18 -14.13 -20.82
C GLU A 178 3.07 -13.83 -19.60
N SER A 179 3.37 -12.55 -19.33
CA SER A 179 4.10 -12.17 -18.11
C SER A 179 3.26 -12.40 -16.87
N SER A 180 3.85 -13.02 -15.84
CA SER A 180 3.18 -13.21 -14.56
C SER A 180 2.97 -11.88 -13.84
N GLN A 181 1.87 -11.77 -13.08
CA GLN A 181 1.57 -10.59 -12.28
C GLN A 181 2.74 -10.18 -11.37
N ALA A 182 3.35 -11.14 -10.68
CA ALA A 182 4.50 -10.89 -9.80
C ALA A 182 5.71 -10.30 -10.55
N SER A 183 5.95 -10.71 -11.80
CA SER A 183 7.03 -10.17 -12.63
C SER A 183 6.75 -8.73 -13.05
N VAL A 184 5.51 -8.45 -13.46
CA VAL A 184 5.06 -7.12 -13.89
C VAL A 184 5.11 -6.12 -12.73
N GLU A 185 4.58 -6.51 -11.57
CA GLU A 185 4.63 -5.69 -10.36
C GLU A 185 6.08 -5.41 -9.93
N TYR A 186 6.97 -6.40 -10.04
CA TYR A 186 8.39 -6.20 -9.75
C TYR A 186 9.05 -5.21 -10.71
N GLN A 187 8.81 -5.32 -12.02
CA GLN A 187 9.32 -4.37 -13.02
C GLN A 187 8.81 -2.95 -12.76
N ALA A 188 7.52 -2.80 -12.43
CA ALA A 188 6.94 -1.50 -12.08
C ALA A 188 7.60 -0.90 -10.84
N LEU A 189 7.86 -1.71 -9.82
CA LEU A 189 8.59 -1.29 -8.63
C LEU A 189 10.03 -0.89 -8.95
N GLN A 190 10.73 -1.63 -9.83
CA GLN A 190 12.09 -1.28 -10.27
C GLN A 190 12.11 0.09 -10.93
N LEU A 191 11.19 0.34 -11.87
CA LEU A 191 11.07 1.63 -12.53
C LEU A 191 10.81 2.74 -11.53
N VAL A 192 9.80 2.58 -10.66
CA VAL A 192 9.44 3.62 -9.69
C VAL A 192 10.54 3.86 -8.67
N SER A 193 11.29 2.83 -8.27
CA SER A 193 12.42 2.97 -7.34
C SER A 193 13.58 3.80 -7.88
N SER A 194 13.64 4.01 -9.21
CA SER A 194 14.64 4.87 -9.85
C SER A 194 14.28 6.36 -9.87
N LEU A 195 13.05 6.73 -9.46
CA LEU A 195 12.57 8.10 -9.49
C LEU A 195 13.10 8.91 -8.29
N GLU A 196 13.35 10.21 -8.50
CA GLU A 196 13.98 11.11 -7.52
C GLU A 196 13.21 11.20 -6.19
N HIS A 197 11.89 11.04 -6.21
CA HIS A 197 11.03 11.19 -5.04
C HIS A 197 10.47 9.86 -4.52
N TYR A 198 11.08 8.73 -4.89
CA TYR A 198 10.70 7.42 -4.38
C TYR A 198 10.85 7.36 -2.86
N GLY A 199 9.75 7.06 -2.16
CA GLY A 199 9.72 6.92 -0.71
C GLY A 199 9.87 8.22 0.09
N VAL A 200 9.71 9.38 -0.55
CA VAL A 200 9.77 10.69 0.13
C VAL A 200 8.41 11.03 0.75
N GLU A 201 8.39 11.22 2.06
CA GLU A 201 7.22 11.74 2.79
C GLU A 201 7.34 13.26 2.96
N TRP A 202 6.42 14.02 2.36
CA TRP A 202 6.42 15.49 2.41
C TRP A 202 5.67 16.01 3.63
N HIS A 203 6.29 16.96 4.34
CA HIS A 203 5.67 17.66 5.46
C HIS A 203 5.79 19.17 5.26
N TRP A 204 4.64 19.88 5.31
CA TRP A 204 4.64 21.35 5.27
C TRP A 204 5.25 21.92 6.54
N ALA A 205 6.36 22.66 6.40
CA ALA A 205 6.92 23.49 7.44
C ALA A 205 6.51 24.97 7.23
N ARG A 206 6.41 25.72 8.34
CA ARG A 206 6.20 27.18 8.33
C ARG A 206 7.42 27.88 8.90
#